data_AF-A0AAD9NP44-F1
#
_entry.id   AF-A0AAD9NP44-F1
#
_cell.length_a   1.000
_cell.length_b   1.000
_cell.length_c   1.000
_cell.angle_alpha   90.00
_cell.angle_beta   90.00
_cell.angle_gamma   90.00
#
_symmetry.space_group_name_H-M   'P 1'
#
loop_
_entity.id
_entity.type
_entity.pdbx_description
1 polymer ?
#
loop_
_entity_poly.entity_id
_entity_poly.type
_entity_poly.pdbx_seq_one_letter_code
_entity_poly.pdbx_strand_id
1 'polypeptide(L)'
;MMDTDTPIYVSNTQTENVESYIYLGQRYSTRDKKQDKEIQRRITAAWTAFAEHRDIFKCNIATCLKRQFYNSCVLPAMTHGAQTWTFTIQAKNKLATAQTQMERSMLNIAYRDTQTYIWIREKTKVTDVIERDRSGPGHGTSAGYEITDGHC
;
A
#
# COMPACT_ATOMS: atom_id res chain seq x y z
N MET A 1 -0.30 27.05 20.21
CA MET A 1 0.45 25.92 20.78
C MET A 1 -0.50 25.26 21.76
N MET A 2 -1.10 24.10 21.42
CA MET A 2 -2.05 23.45 22.33
C MET A 2 -1.28 22.43 23.16
N ASP A 3 -1.20 22.69 24.46
CA ASP A 3 -0.62 21.78 25.45
C ASP A 3 -1.53 20.57 25.58
N THR A 4 -0.99 19.38 25.35
CA THR A 4 -1.75 18.10 25.37
C THR A 4 -1.52 17.33 26.66
N ASP A 5 -1.03 18.01 27.70
CA ASP A 5 -0.66 17.39 28.98
C ASP A 5 -1.81 17.35 30.00
N THR A 6 -3.04 17.62 29.53
CA THR A 6 -4.23 17.45 30.36
C THR A 6 -4.51 15.96 30.58
N PRO A 7 -4.54 15.49 31.84
CA PRO A 7 -4.80 14.07 32.13
C PRO A 7 -6.25 13.72 31.76
N ILE A 8 -6.39 12.69 30.93
CA ILE A 8 -7.69 12.17 30.49
C ILE A 8 -8.02 10.94 31.33
N TYR A 9 -9.24 10.88 31.87
CA TYR A 9 -9.73 9.75 32.64
C TYR A 9 -10.84 9.02 31.88
N VAL A 10 -10.72 7.70 31.77
CA VAL A 10 -11.74 6.81 31.22
C VAL A 10 -12.14 5.85 32.33
N SER A 11 -13.42 5.83 32.71
CA SER A 11 -13.94 4.98 33.79
C SER A 11 -13.12 5.10 35.10
N ASN A 12 -12.85 6.34 35.53
CA ASN A 12 -12.04 6.67 36.71
C ASN A 12 -10.57 6.19 36.66
N THR A 13 -10.07 5.72 35.51
CA THR A 13 -8.67 5.33 35.30
C THR A 13 -7.98 6.36 34.43
N GLN A 14 -6.79 6.82 34.85
CA GLN A 14 -5.99 7.78 34.06
C GLN A 14 -5.40 7.06 32.84
N THR A 15 -5.63 7.61 31.65
CA THR A 15 -5.07 7.09 30.40
C THR A 15 -3.61 7.52 30.23
N GLU A 16 -2.78 6.62 29.72
CA GLU A 16 -1.38 6.92 29.38
C GLU A 16 -1.29 7.96 28.25
N ASN A 17 -0.49 9.01 28.45
CA ASN A 17 -0.21 10.00 27.42
C ASN A 17 0.95 9.50 26.53
N VAL A 18 0.61 9.00 25.34
CA VAL A 18 1.60 8.55 24.35
C VAL A 18 1.61 9.47 23.14
N GLU A 19 2.81 9.74 22.60
CA GLU A 19 2.95 10.55 21.38
C GLU A 19 2.32 9.87 20.16
N SER A 20 2.39 8.53 20.12
CA SER A 20 1.85 7.73 19.03
C SER A 20 1.54 6.30 19.46
N TYR A 21 0.51 5.70 18.88
CA TYR A 21 0.11 4.33 19.14
C TYR A 21 -0.35 3.63 17.86
N ILE A 22 -0.36 2.31 17.86
CA ILE A 22 -0.92 1.51 16.77
C ILE A 22 -2.28 1.00 17.21
N TYR A 23 -3.33 1.34 16.47
CA TYR A 23 -4.69 0.87 16.71
C TYR A 23 -5.22 0.22 15.44
N LEU A 24 -5.69 -1.02 15.56
CA LEU A 24 -6.17 -1.86 14.46
C LEU A 24 -5.20 -1.89 13.27
N GLY A 25 -3.90 -1.91 13.57
CA GLY A 25 -2.86 -1.90 12.55
C GLY A 25 -2.65 -0.56 11.86
N GLN A 26 -3.21 0.55 12.33
CA GLN A 26 -2.93 1.91 11.84
C GLN A 26 -2.20 2.72 12.91
N ARG A 27 -1.17 3.47 12.52
CA ARG A 27 -0.45 4.37 13.43
C ARG A 27 -1.22 5.68 13.57
N TYR A 28 -1.58 6.01 14.81
CA TYR A 28 -2.11 7.30 15.19
C TYR A 28 -1.05 8.09 15.93
N SER A 29 -1.07 9.40 15.76
CA SER A 29 -0.12 10.32 16.37
C SER A 29 -0.89 11.50 16.94
N THR A 30 -0.62 11.81 18.21
CA THR A 30 -1.32 12.85 18.95
C THR A 30 -0.78 14.24 18.58
N ARG A 31 0.53 14.32 18.28
CA ARG A 31 1.24 15.57 17.99
C ARG A 31 1.48 15.82 16.50
N ASP A 32 1.75 14.75 15.75
CA ASP A 32 2.09 14.83 14.34
C ASP A 32 0.88 14.45 13.47
N LYS A 33 0.27 15.44 12.82
CA LYS A 33 -0.82 15.22 11.87
C LYS A 33 -0.32 14.66 10.52
N LYS A 34 1.00 14.58 10.30
CA LYS A 34 1.55 14.05 9.05
C LYS A 34 1.46 12.53 9.06
N GLN A 35 0.87 12.00 8.00
CA GLN A 35 0.73 10.57 7.78
C GLN A 35 2.04 9.91 7.28
N ASP A 36 3.11 10.68 7.07
CA ASP A 36 4.36 10.20 6.46
C ASP A 36 4.94 8.96 7.13
N LYS A 37 4.94 8.90 8.47
CA LYS A 37 5.44 7.75 9.23
C LYS A 37 4.60 6.50 8.97
N GLU A 38 3.29 6.64 8.82
CA GLU A 38 2.40 5.53 8.50
C GLU A 38 2.55 5.10 7.04
N ILE A 39 2.67 6.05 6.09
CA ILE A 39 2.96 5.75 4.68
C ILE A 39 4.25 4.92 4.57
N GLN A 40 5.31 5.34 5.24
CA GLN A 40 6.57 4.60 5.24
C GLN A 40 6.40 3.21 5.83
N ARG A 41 5.66 3.07 6.94
CA ARG A 41 5.38 1.76 7.54
C ARG A 41 4.67 0.81 6.58
N ARG A 42 3.71 1.30 5.79
CA ARG A 42 3.02 0.49 4.76
C ARG A 42 3.93 0.14 3.58
N ILE A 43 4.77 1.07 3.13
CA ILE A 43 5.78 0.79 2.11
C ILE A 43 6.71 -0.32 2.59
N THR A 44 7.17 -0.26 3.84
CA THR A 44 7.99 -1.32 4.44
C THR A 44 7.22 -2.65 4.51
N ALA A 45 5.98 -2.64 4.98
CA ALA A 45 5.15 -3.86 5.05
C ALA A 45 4.95 -4.51 3.67
N ALA A 46 4.72 -3.69 2.64
CA ALA A 46 4.59 -4.16 1.26
C ALA A 46 5.92 -4.74 0.74
N TRP A 47 7.06 -4.13 1.05
CA TRP A 47 8.37 -4.70 0.73
C TRP A 47 8.64 -6.00 1.47
N THR A 48 8.23 -6.13 2.72
CA THR A 48 8.33 -7.38 3.48
C THR A 48 7.51 -8.47 2.82
N ALA A 49 6.23 -8.22 2.51
CA ALA A 49 5.38 -9.18 1.79
C ALA A 49 5.94 -9.55 0.40
N PHE A 50 6.56 -8.58 -0.29
CA PHE A 50 7.22 -8.83 -1.56
C PHE A 50 8.47 -9.73 -1.39
N ALA A 51 9.26 -9.48 -0.34
CA ALA A 51 10.47 -10.25 -0.05
C ALA A 51 10.16 -11.68 0.39
N GLU A 52 9.11 -11.88 1.18
CA GLU A 52 8.61 -13.21 1.58
C GLU A 52 8.28 -14.09 0.37
N HIS A 53 7.79 -13.49 -0.72
CA HIS A 53 7.45 -14.21 -1.96
C HIS A 53 8.41 -13.89 -3.11
N ARG A 54 9.66 -13.51 -2.79
CA ARG A 54 10.66 -13.08 -3.78
C ARG A 54 10.88 -14.14 -4.86
N ASP A 55 10.85 -15.42 -4.50
CA ASP A 55 11.08 -16.51 -5.44
C ASP A 55 10.06 -16.50 -6.57
N ILE A 56 8.76 -16.38 -6.25
CA ILE A 56 7.68 -16.29 -7.25
C ILE A 56 7.88 -15.06 -8.16
N PHE A 57 8.23 -13.91 -7.58
CA PHE A 57 8.41 -12.68 -8.34
C PHE A 57 9.66 -12.71 -9.23
N LYS A 58 10.71 -13.44 -8.83
CA LYS A 58 11.98 -13.55 -9.56
C LYS A 58 12.03 -14.70 -10.57
N CYS A 59 11.26 -15.76 -10.37
CA CYS A 59 11.15 -16.87 -11.30
C CYS A 59 10.69 -16.42 -12.70
N ASN A 60 11.07 -17.17 -13.73
CA ASN A 60 10.64 -16.93 -15.11
C ASN A 60 9.24 -17.53 -15.34
N ILE A 61 8.24 -16.97 -14.67
CA ILE A 61 6.82 -17.35 -14.80
C ILE A 61 6.08 -16.21 -15.50
N ALA A 62 4.95 -16.54 -16.15
CA ALA A 62 4.07 -15.59 -16.80
C ALA A 62 3.74 -14.40 -15.90
N THR A 63 3.86 -13.19 -16.45
CA THR A 63 3.63 -11.93 -15.75
C THR A 63 2.22 -11.84 -15.18
N CYS A 64 1.24 -12.50 -15.81
CA CYS A 64 -0.14 -12.58 -15.33
C CYS A 64 -0.24 -13.20 -13.92
N LEU A 65 0.51 -14.28 -13.66
CA LEU A 65 0.49 -14.95 -12.36
C LEU A 65 1.21 -14.11 -11.29
N LYS A 66 2.35 -13.50 -11.66
CA LYS A 66 3.05 -12.56 -10.78
C LYS A 66 2.15 -11.39 -10.39
N ARG A 67 1.38 -10.85 -11.35
CA ARG A 67 0.40 -9.79 -11.10
C ARG A 67 -0.69 -10.26 -10.13
N GLN A 68 -1.25 -11.46 -10.32
CA GLN A 68 -2.28 -11.98 -9.42
C GLN A 68 -1.76 -12.10 -7.98
N PHE A 69 -0.54 -12.60 -7.80
CA PHE A 69 0.12 -12.66 -6.50
C PHE A 69 0.35 -11.26 -5.90
N TYR A 70 0.85 -10.32 -6.70
CA TYR A 70 1.07 -8.95 -6.27
C TYR A 70 -0.22 -8.29 -5.76
N ASN A 71 -1.30 -8.41 -6.53
CA ASN A 71 -2.60 -7.84 -6.20
C ASN A 71 -3.24 -8.45 -4.95
N SER A 72 -2.88 -9.70 -4.62
CA SER A 72 -3.45 -10.46 -3.49
C SER A 72 -2.66 -10.29 -2.20
N CYS A 73 -1.33 -10.16 -2.25
CA CYS A 73 -0.47 -10.14 -1.05
C CYS A 73 0.16 -8.77 -0.80
N VAL A 74 0.77 -8.17 -1.83
CA VAL A 74 1.59 -6.97 -1.68
C VAL A 74 0.73 -5.71 -1.69
N LEU A 75 -0.24 -5.66 -2.60
CA LEU A 75 -1.14 -4.52 -2.75
C LEU A 75 -1.99 -4.27 -1.48
N PRO A 76 -2.59 -5.29 -0.83
CA PRO A 76 -3.31 -5.07 0.44
C PRO A 76 -2.39 -4.62 1.57
N ALA A 77 -1.15 -5.14 1.68
CA ALA A 77 -0.20 -4.67 2.69
C ALA A 77 0.12 -3.17 2.55
N MET A 78 0.16 -2.67 1.30
CA MET A 78 0.40 -1.27 0.97
C MET A 78 -0.84 -0.38 1.16
N THR A 79 -2.04 -0.89 0.87
CA THR A 79 -3.31 -0.12 0.79
C THR A 79 -4.22 -0.30 1.99
N HIS A 80 -3.96 -1.24 2.89
CA HIS A 80 -4.81 -1.45 4.06
C HIS A 80 -4.84 -0.18 4.93
N GLY A 81 -6.03 0.40 5.13
CA GLY A 81 -6.22 1.68 5.84
C GLY A 81 -6.36 2.91 4.92
N ALA A 82 -6.08 2.78 3.62
CA ALA A 82 -6.25 3.83 2.60
C ALA A 82 -7.66 4.44 2.61
N GLN A 83 -8.69 3.61 2.80
CA GLN A 83 -10.10 4.02 2.88
C GLN A 83 -10.36 5.05 3.99
N THR A 84 -9.50 5.12 5.01
CA THR A 84 -9.63 6.07 6.12
C THR A 84 -8.69 7.27 6.00
N TRP A 85 -7.93 7.36 4.91
CA TRP A 85 -6.92 8.40 4.69
C TRP A 85 -7.36 9.38 3.61
N THR A 86 -7.13 10.67 3.85
CA THR A 86 -7.04 11.64 2.77
C THR A 86 -5.61 11.61 2.22
N PHE A 87 -5.39 10.90 1.12
CA PHE A 87 -4.08 10.85 0.48
C PHE A 87 -3.60 12.24 0.05
N THR A 88 -2.52 12.73 0.66
CA THR A 88 -1.78 13.88 0.15
C THR A 88 -1.08 13.50 -1.17
N ILE A 89 -0.83 14.49 -2.03
CA ILE A 89 -0.09 14.28 -3.29
C ILE A 89 1.28 13.61 -3.02
N GLN A 90 1.95 14.01 -1.94
CA GLN A 90 3.24 13.44 -1.55
C GLN A 90 3.13 11.96 -1.14
N ALA A 91 2.07 11.59 -0.43
CA ALA A 91 1.81 10.19 -0.07
C ALA A 91 1.57 9.34 -1.32
N LYS A 92 0.75 9.82 -2.26
CA LYS A 92 0.50 9.14 -3.54
C LYS A 92 1.79 8.91 -4.32
N ASN A 93 2.65 9.93 -4.41
CA ASN A 93 3.92 9.83 -5.11
C ASN A 93 4.85 8.79 -4.45
N LYS A 94 4.97 8.78 -3.12
CA LYS A 94 5.78 7.78 -2.39
C LYS A 94 5.30 6.35 -2.65
N LEU A 95 3.98 6.14 -2.61
CA LEU A 95 3.38 4.83 -2.87
C LEU A 95 3.58 4.40 -4.33
N ALA A 96 3.37 5.30 -5.29
CA ALA A 96 3.58 5.03 -6.70
C ALA A 96 5.05 4.70 -7.03
N THR A 97 6.00 5.40 -6.40
CA THR A 97 7.43 5.09 -6.51
C THR A 97 7.75 3.71 -5.96
N ALA A 98 7.23 3.36 -4.78
CA ALA A 98 7.44 2.04 -4.17
C ALA A 98 6.86 0.92 -5.05
N GLN A 99 5.63 1.09 -5.55
CA GLN A 99 4.99 0.14 -6.46
C GLN A 99 5.81 -0.05 -7.75
N THR A 100 6.22 1.04 -8.39
CA THR A 100 7.04 0.98 -9.62
C THR A 100 8.35 0.23 -9.38
N GLN A 101 8.98 0.43 -8.22
CA GLN A 101 10.24 -0.24 -7.87
C GLN A 101 10.06 -1.75 -7.68
N MET A 102 8.93 -2.20 -7.10
CA MET A 102 8.58 -3.61 -7.01
C MET A 102 8.26 -4.21 -8.38
N GLU A 103 7.51 -3.49 -9.22
CA GLU A 103 7.18 -3.92 -10.59
C GLU A 103 8.43 -4.12 -11.46
N ARG A 104 9.41 -3.21 -11.36
CA ARG A 104 10.72 -3.39 -12.02
C ARG A 104 11.43 -4.66 -11.54
N SER A 105 11.32 -4.95 -10.26
CA SER A 105 11.90 -6.16 -9.66
C SER A 105 11.22 -7.42 -10.21
N MET A 106 9.90 -7.41 -10.42
CA MET A 106 9.13 -8.53 -11.01
C MET A 106 9.52 -8.80 -12.47
N LEU A 107 9.83 -7.74 -13.22
CA LEU A 107 10.25 -7.81 -14.63
C LEU A 107 11.76 -8.08 -14.79
N ASN A 108 12.51 -8.26 -13.69
CA ASN A 108 13.97 -8.44 -13.69
C ASN A 108 14.74 -7.36 -14.48
N ILE A 109 14.21 -6.14 -14.50
CA ILE A 109 14.85 -4.99 -15.17
C ILE A 109 16.04 -4.53 -14.33
N ALA A 110 17.21 -4.38 -14.95
CA ALA A 110 18.38 -3.91 -14.25
C ALA A 110 18.19 -2.46 -13.77
N TYR A 111 18.89 -2.07 -12.70
CA TYR A 111 18.86 -0.69 -12.22
C TYR A 111 19.35 0.31 -13.30
N ARG A 112 20.23 -0.14 -14.20
CA ARG A 112 20.81 0.67 -15.29
C ARG A 112 19.85 0.89 -16.47
N ASP A 113 18.81 0.07 -16.60
CA ASP A 113 17.89 0.17 -17.73
C ASP A 113 16.86 1.28 -17.47
N THR A 114 16.89 2.32 -18.28
CA THR A 114 15.94 3.44 -18.19
C THR A 114 14.63 3.07 -18.89
N GLN A 115 13.74 2.39 -18.16
CA GLN A 115 12.36 2.16 -18.56
C GLN A 115 11.42 3.16 -17.88
N THR A 116 10.51 3.75 -18.65
CA THR A 116 9.52 4.71 -18.16
C THR A 116 8.47 4.00 -17.30
N TYR A 117 7.88 4.73 -16.35
CA TYR A 117 6.81 4.18 -15.49
C TYR A 117 5.62 3.70 -16.32
N ILE A 118 5.31 4.39 -17.43
CA ILE A 118 4.21 4.05 -18.35
C ILE A 118 4.46 2.68 -18.98
N TRP A 119 5.67 2.45 -19.48
CA TRP A 119 6.04 1.18 -20.10
C TRP A 119 5.99 0.03 -19.09
N ILE A 120 6.46 0.25 -17.86
CA ILE A 120 6.42 -0.76 -16.79
C ILE A 120 4.97 -1.15 -16.49
N ARG A 121 4.08 -0.15 -16.35
CA ARG A 121 2.65 -0.37 -16.09
C ARG A 121 1.94 -1.10 -17.22
N GLU A 122 2.30 -0.81 -18.46
CA GLU A 122 1.73 -1.49 -19.63
C GLU A 122 2.09 -2.99 -19.64
N LYS A 123 3.29 -3.34 -19.18
CA LYS A 123 3.77 -4.73 -19.11
C LYS A 123 3.23 -5.48 -17.90
N THR A 124 3.17 -4.86 -16.73
CA THR A 124 2.71 -5.52 -15.50
C THR A 124 1.20 -5.57 -15.40
N LYS A 125 0.50 -4.52 -15.87
CA LYS A 125 -0.96 -4.33 -15.75
C LYS A 125 -1.46 -4.56 -14.31
N VAL A 126 -0.62 -4.28 -13.32
CA VAL A 126 -0.92 -4.39 -11.89
C VAL A 126 -1.89 -3.27 -11.50
N THR A 127 -2.82 -3.57 -10.60
CA THR A 127 -3.83 -2.60 -10.15
C THR A 127 -3.16 -1.40 -9.49
N ASP A 128 -3.62 -0.20 -9.85
CA ASP A 128 -3.10 1.03 -9.25
C ASP A 128 -3.55 1.14 -7.79
N VAL A 129 -2.58 1.37 -6.91
CA VAL A 129 -2.77 1.69 -5.49
C VAL A 129 -3.75 2.85 -5.31
N ILE A 130 -3.74 3.83 -6.23
CA ILE A 130 -4.58 5.04 -6.17
C ILE A 130 -6.01 4.79 -6.69
N GLU A 131 -6.20 3.86 -7.63
CA GLU A 131 -7.51 3.58 -8.22
C GLU A 131 -8.37 2.72 -7.31
N ARG A 132 -7.77 1.76 -6.60
CA ARG A 132 -8.46 0.88 -5.65
C ARG A 132 -9.15 1.62 -4.50
N ASP A 133 -8.62 2.78 -4.11
CA ASP A 133 -9.19 3.61 -3.04
C ASP A 133 -10.50 4.32 -3.44
N ARG A 134 -10.68 4.65 -4.73
CA ARG A 134 -11.91 5.30 -5.21
C ARG A 134 -13.12 4.36 -5.21
N SER A 135 -12.89 3.05 -5.16
CA SER A 135 -13.90 1.99 -5.16
C SER A 135 -14.31 1.59 -3.74
N GLY A 136 -14.58 2.56 -2.86
CA GLY A 136 -15.14 2.28 -1.52
C GLY A 136 -16.48 1.53 -1.58
N PRO A 137 -16.82 0.71 -0.56
CA PRO A 137 -18.00 -0.15 -0.58
C PRO A 137 -19.25 0.70 -0.34
N GLY A 138 -19.81 1.24 -1.40
CA GLY A 138 -20.95 2.13 -1.28
C GLY A 138 -21.39 2.68 -2.60
N HIS A 139 -21.62 1.81 -3.58
CA HIS A 139 -22.69 1.86 -4.58
C HIS A 139 -22.52 0.62 -5.47
N GLY A 140 -23.59 -0.16 -5.61
CA GLY A 140 -23.58 -1.41 -6.33
C GLY A 140 -23.23 -1.21 -7.80
N THR A 141 -22.02 -1.59 -8.18
CA THR A 141 -21.73 -2.10 -9.50
C THR A 141 -21.25 -3.53 -9.31
N SER A 142 -22.19 -4.45 -9.48
CA SER A 142 -21.92 -5.79 -9.98
C SER A 142 -21.17 -5.67 -11.31
N ALA A 143 -19.86 -5.50 -11.23
CA ALA A 143 -18.91 -5.73 -12.31
C ALA A 143 -18.03 -6.89 -11.83
N GLY A 144 -18.17 -8.01 -12.53
CA GLY A 144 -17.79 -9.32 -12.06
C GLY A 144 -16.35 -9.41 -11.55
N TYR A 145 -16.18 -10.28 -10.57
CA TYR A 145 -15.09 -11.24 -10.62
C TYR A 145 -15.23 -12.05 -11.93
N GLU A 146 -14.92 -11.42 -13.07
CA GLU A 146 -14.48 -12.17 -14.23
C GLU A 146 -13.08 -12.64 -13.85
N ILE A 147 -13.04 -13.88 -13.37
CA ILE A 147 -11.95 -14.78 -13.70
C ILE A 147 -11.85 -14.70 -15.21
N THR A 148 -10.98 -13.82 -15.72
CA THR A 148 -10.61 -13.87 -17.12
C THR A 148 -9.78 -15.14 -17.26
N ASP A 149 -10.50 -16.22 -17.54
CA ASP A 149 -9.94 -17.42 -18.12
C ASP A 149 -9.04 -17.02 -19.28
N GLY A 150 -7.79 -17.46 -19.18
CA GLY A 150 -7.03 -17.96 -20.31
C GLY A 150 -6.74 -16.99 -21.45
N HIS A 151 -5.80 -16.07 -21.25
CA HIS A 151 -4.52 -16.14 -21.99
C HIS A 151 -3.54 -15.10 -21.44
N CYS A 152 -2.28 -15.51 -21.27
CA CYS A 152 -1.16 -14.59 -21.16
C CYS A 152 -0.85 -14.00 -22.54
#